data_AF-A0A836XCE6-F1
#
_entry.id   AF-A0A836XCE6-F1
#
_cell.length_a   1.000
_cell.length_b   1.000
_cell.length_c   1.000
_cell.angle_alpha   90.00
_cell.angle_beta   90.00
_cell.angle_gamma   90.00
#
_symmetry.space_group_name_H-M   'P 1'
#
loop_
_entity.id
_entity.type
_entity.pdbx_description
1 polymer ?
#
loop_
_entity_poly.entity_id
_entity_poly.type
_entity_poly.pdbx_seq_one_letter_code
_entity_poly.pdbx_strand_id
1 'polypeptide(L)'
;ILTNRYLQGIPTDSRAARPEGTLREENVSTAVIDKVRQLNEIAKDRGQSMAQMALMWVMRDARVTSALIGASRVAQIEENVAALKQAEFTPEELQRIEEILAG
;
A
#
# COMPACT_ATOMS: atom_id res chain seq x y z
N ILE A 1 0.58 1.63 6.34
CA ILE A 1 -0.64 0.80 6.35
C ILE A 1 -0.98 0.16 5.00
N LEU A 2 -0.57 0.75 3.86
CA LEU A 2 -0.81 0.25 2.49
C LEU A 2 -0.10 -1.09 2.23
N THR A 3 -0.61 -2.15 2.83
CA THR A 3 -0.08 -3.51 2.84
C THR A 3 -1.23 -4.46 3.14
N ASN A 4 -1.12 -5.73 2.77
CA ASN A 4 -2.15 -6.73 3.10
C ASN A 4 -2.25 -7.00 4.61
N ARG A 5 -1.24 -6.58 5.39
CA ARG A 5 -1.09 -6.90 6.82
C ARG A 5 -2.22 -6.39 7.71
N TYR A 6 -2.86 -5.27 7.35
CA TYR A 6 -3.87 -4.63 8.20
C TYR A 6 -5.31 -4.85 7.73
N LEU A 7 -5.52 -5.62 6.65
CA LEU A 7 -6.85 -5.83 6.06
C LEU A 7 -7.84 -6.56 7.00
N GLN A 8 -7.32 -7.30 7.97
CA GLN A 8 -8.08 -8.08 8.96
C GLN A 8 -8.00 -7.50 10.39
N GLY A 9 -7.55 -6.25 10.53
CA GLY A 9 -7.30 -5.60 11.82
C GLY A 9 -5.82 -5.39 12.11
N ILE A 10 -5.47 -5.05 13.36
CA ILE A 10 -4.10 -4.77 13.79
C ILE A 10 -3.47 -6.05 14.34
N PRO A 11 -2.45 -6.65 13.69
CA PRO A 11 -1.72 -7.76 14.28
C PRO A 11 -0.94 -7.32 15.52
N THR A 12 -0.86 -8.18 16.53
CA THR A 12 -0.16 -7.90 17.80
C THR A 12 1.34 -7.67 17.62
N ASP A 13 1.95 -8.26 16.60
CA ASP A 13 3.36 -8.10 16.26
C ASP A 13 3.62 -6.96 15.25
N SER A 14 2.58 -6.18 14.91
CA SER A 14 2.65 -5.10 13.92
C SER A 14 3.31 -3.85 14.46
N ARG A 15 3.68 -2.93 13.54
CA ARG A 15 4.23 -1.63 13.93
C ARG A 15 3.20 -0.78 14.67
N ALA A 16 1.93 -0.89 14.31
CA ALA A 16 0.84 -0.13 14.92
C ALA A 16 0.51 -0.59 16.35
N ALA A 17 0.84 -1.84 16.70
CA ALA A 17 0.65 -2.40 18.04
C ALA A 17 1.78 -2.05 19.02
N ARG A 18 2.87 -1.42 18.56
CA ARG A 18 3.97 -1.01 19.43
C ARG A 18 3.70 0.37 20.02
N PRO A 19 3.97 0.59 21.32
CA PRO A 19 3.79 1.90 21.94
C PRO A 19 4.79 2.94 21.38
N GLU A 20 5.96 2.48 20.92
CA GLU A 20 6.95 3.29 20.23
C GLU A 20 6.78 3.28 18.70
N GLY A 21 6.92 4.45 18.08
CA GLY A 21 6.92 4.63 16.63
C GLY A 21 5.97 5.72 16.13
N THR A 22 5.97 5.91 14.81
CA THR A 22 5.13 6.92 14.13
C THR A 22 3.80 6.38 13.64
N LEU A 23 3.66 5.05 13.53
CA LEU A 23 2.40 4.41 13.13
C LEU A 23 1.64 3.97 14.37
N ARG A 24 0.48 4.59 14.62
CA ARG A 24 -0.38 4.32 15.77
C ARG A 24 -1.67 3.62 15.34
N GLU A 25 -2.37 3.02 16.31
CA GLU A 25 -3.66 2.34 16.06
C GLU A 25 -4.71 3.27 15.44
N GLU A 26 -4.73 4.54 15.83
CA GLU A 26 -5.61 5.58 15.26
C GLU A 26 -5.41 5.77 13.74
N ASN A 27 -4.22 5.48 13.22
CA ASN A 27 -3.94 5.54 11.77
C ASN A 27 -4.47 4.30 11.02
N VAL A 28 -4.93 3.29 11.75
CA VAL A 28 -5.51 2.03 11.24
C VAL A 28 -7.02 2.00 11.54
N SER A 29 -7.69 3.16 11.41
CA SER A 29 -9.12 3.26 11.61
C SER A 29 -9.90 2.44 10.59
N THR A 30 -11.14 2.06 10.93
CA THR A 30 -12.02 1.29 10.04
C THR A 30 -12.20 1.97 8.69
N ALA A 31 -12.43 3.29 8.67
CA ALA A 31 -12.59 4.06 7.44
C ALA A 31 -11.37 3.97 6.53
N VAL A 32 -10.16 4.05 7.11
CA VAL A 32 -8.92 3.92 6.35
C VAL A 32 -8.73 2.49 5.86
N ILE A 33 -9.02 1.48 6.69
CA ILE A 33 -8.93 0.07 6.28
C ILE A 33 -9.91 -0.26 5.16
N ASP A 34 -11.11 0.31 5.16
CA ASP A 34 -12.09 0.10 4.10
C ASP A 34 -11.62 0.68 2.76
N LYS A 35 -10.93 1.83 2.76
CA LYS A 35 -10.25 2.33 1.56
C LYS A 35 -9.12 1.39 1.13
N VAL A 36 -8.28 0.94 2.06
CA VAL A 36 -7.17 0.04 1.75
C VAL A 36 -7.68 -1.30 1.19
N ARG A 37 -8.82 -1.81 1.67
CA ARG A 37 -9.49 -3.00 1.10
C ARG A 37 -9.89 -2.77 -0.35
N GLN A 38 -10.56 -1.65 -0.64
CA GLN A 38 -10.97 -1.32 -2.01
C GLN A 38 -9.77 -1.14 -2.95
N LEU A 39 -8.72 -0.45 -2.50
CA LEU A 39 -7.48 -0.32 -3.25
C LEU A 39 -6.80 -1.68 -3.48
N ASN A 40 -6.85 -2.56 -2.49
CA ASN A 40 -6.26 -3.89 -2.60
C ASN A 40 -6.99 -4.78 -3.62
N GLU A 41 -8.27 -4.56 -3.90
CA GLU A 41 -8.95 -5.25 -5.01
C GLU A 41 -8.37 -4.81 -6.36
N ILE A 42 -8.08 -3.51 -6.56
CA ILE A 42 -7.38 -3.03 -7.76
C ILE A 42 -5.97 -3.65 -7.86
N ALA A 43 -5.26 -3.75 -6.74
CA ALA A 43 -3.94 -4.38 -6.71
C ALA A 43 -4.00 -5.85 -7.16
N LYS A 44 -5.01 -6.60 -6.69
CA LYS A 44 -5.24 -8.00 -7.11
C LYS A 44 -5.56 -8.11 -8.60
N ASP A 45 -6.43 -7.24 -9.12
CA ASP A 45 -6.77 -7.19 -10.55
C ASP A 45 -5.52 -6.97 -11.41
N ARG A 46 -4.55 -6.21 -10.89
CA ARG A 46 -3.24 -5.94 -11.48
C ARG A 46 -2.18 -7.04 -11.21
N GLY A 47 -2.55 -8.13 -10.52
CA GLY A 47 -1.62 -9.23 -10.21
C GLY A 47 -0.49 -8.84 -9.26
N GLN A 48 -0.71 -7.87 -8.36
CA GLN A 48 0.29 -7.35 -7.44
C GLN A 48 -0.24 -7.23 -6.00
N SER A 49 0.67 -7.10 -5.03
CA SER A 49 0.29 -6.81 -3.64
C SER A 49 -0.08 -5.33 -3.47
N MET A 50 -0.83 -5.01 -2.41
CA MET A 50 -1.13 -3.61 -2.07
C MET A 50 0.14 -2.77 -1.87
N ALA A 51 1.20 -3.37 -1.32
CA ALA A 51 2.48 -2.70 -1.13
C ALA A 51 3.14 -2.36 -2.47
N GLN A 52 3.14 -3.31 -3.41
CA GLN A 52 3.66 -3.10 -4.76
C GLN A 52 2.88 -2.02 -5.51
N MET A 53 1.54 -2.06 -5.45
CA MET A 53 0.71 -1.04 -6.10
C MET A 53 0.97 0.36 -5.52
N ALA A 54 1.14 0.47 -4.20
CA ALA A 54 1.47 1.74 -3.55
C ALA A 54 2.83 2.29 -4.02
N LEU A 55 3.84 1.43 -4.22
CA LEU A 55 5.14 1.86 -4.75
C LEU A 55 5.02 2.37 -6.18
N MET A 56 4.31 1.63 -7.04
CA MET A 56 4.05 2.07 -8.41
C MET A 56 3.29 3.38 -8.44
N TRP A 57 2.34 3.59 -7.52
CA TRP A 57 1.57 4.83 -7.44
C TRP A 57 2.46 6.03 -7.10
N VAL A 58 3.41 5.88 -6.18
CA VAL A 58 4.37 6.94 -5.85
C VAL A 58 5.31 7.22 -7.01
N MET A 59 5.78 6.18 -7.68
CA MET A 59 6.74 6.29 -8.79
C MET A 59 6.08 6.70 -10.13
N ARG A 60 4.76 6.83 -10.20
CA ARG A 60 4.02 7.19 -11.43
C ARG A 60 4.32 8.61 -11.93
N ASP A 61 4.70 9.51 -11.03
CA ASP A 61 4.96 10.90 -11.33
C ASP A 61 6.46 11.09 -11.59
N ALA A 62 6.81 11.55 -12.79
CA ALA A 62 8.21 11.76 -13.20
C ALA A 62 8.97 12.77 -12.31
N ARG A 63 8.27 13.58 -11.51
CA ARG A 63 8.87 14.50 -10.52
C ARG A 63 9.37 13.77 -9.27
N VAL A 64 8.96 12.52 -9.04
CA VAL A 64 9.37 11.71 -7.90
C VAL A 64 10.57 10.87 -8.28
N THR A 65 11.72 11.15 -7.65
CA THR A 65 12.98 10.44 -7.96
C THR A 65 13.03 9.03 -7.37
N SER A 66 12.45 8.81 -6.18
CA SER A 66 12.57 7.54 -5.46
C SER A 66 11.49 7.36 -4.39
N ALA A 67 11.14 6.10 -4.13
CA ALA A 67 10.31 5.69 -3.01
C ALA A 67 11.17 5.03 -1.91
N LEU A 68 11.24 5.64 -0.74
CA LEU A 68 11.99 5.10 0.40
C LEU A 68 11.17 4.02 1.13
N ILE A 69 11.65 2.77 1.09
CA ILE A 69 11.00 1.63 1.75
C ILE A 69 11.71 1.22 3.04
N GLY A 70 10.94 0.76 4.03
CA GLY A 70 11.47 0.15 5.24
C GLY A 70 11.03 -1.31 5.38
N ALA A 71 11.99 -2.24 5.42
CA ALA A 71 11.74 -3.68 5.53
C ALA A 71 12.29 -4.25 6.85
N SER A 72 11.62 -5.26 7.41
CA SER A 72 12.07 -6.03 8.57
C SER A 72 12.51 -7.45 8.22
N ARG A 73 12.34 -7.87 6.96
CA ARG A 73 12.78 -9.16 6.42
C ARG A 73 13.16 -9.00 4.95
N VAL A 74 14.11 -9.80 4.48
CA VAL A 74 14.61 -9.78 3.09
C VAL A 74 13.49 -9.97 2.07
N ALA A 75 12.55 -10.88 2.34
CA ALA A 75 11.41 -11.14 1.46
C ALA A 75 10.56 -9.89 1.13
N GLN A 76 10.50 -8.88 2.02
CA GLN A 76 9.80 -7.62 1.72
C GLN A 76 10.57 -6.75 0.72
N ILE A 77 11.90 -6.81 0.74
CA ILE A 77 12.73 -6.12 -0.25
C ILE A 77 12.51 -6.76 -1.62
N GLU A 78 12.55 -8.09 -1.69
CA GLU A 78 12.32 -8.85 -2.92
C GLU A 78 10.91 -8.58 -3.49
N GLU A 79 9.88 -8.62 -2.65
CA GLU A 79 8.51 -8.28 -3.02
C GLU A 79 8.40 -6.84 -3.55
N ASN A 80 8.98 -5.87 -2.84
CA ASN A 80 8.89 -4.45 -3.22
C ASN A 80 9.66 -4.15 -4.51
N VAL A 81 10.82 -4.75 -4.72
CA VAL A 81 11.59 -4.58 -5.97
C VAL A 81 10.84 -5.18 -7.16
N ALA A 82 10.11 -6.28 -6.95
CA ALA A 82 9.29 -6.89 -8.00
C ALA A 82 8.15 -5.96 -8.49
N ALA A 83 7.78 -4.91 -7.73
CA ALA A 83 6.81 -3.90 -8.18
C ALA A 83 7.23 -3.24 -9.49
N LEU A 84 8.54 -3.06 -9.72
CA LEU A 84 9.09 -2.41 -10.93
C LEU A 84 8.81 -3.19 -12.23
N LYS A 85 8.32 -4.43 -12.13
CA LYS A 85 7.93 -5.26 -13.28
C LYS A 85 6.47 -5.05 -13.68
N GLN A 86 5.70 -4.30 -12.89
CA GLN A 86 4.28 -4.07 -13.12
C GLN A 86 4.07 -2.99 -14.18
N ALA A 87 2.97 -3.09 -14.93
CA ALA A 87 2.60 -2.09 -15.91
C ALA A 87 2.29 -0.74 -15.25
N GLU A 88 2.35 0.34 -16.03
CA GLU A 88 1.83 1.65 -15.61
C GLU A 88 0.33 1.57 -15.30
N PHE A 89 -0.20 2.60 -14.63
CA PHE A 89 -1.64 2.67 -14.38
C PHE A 89 -2.38 3.14 -15.62
N THR A 90 -3.52 2.52 -15.92
CA THR A 90 -4.44 3.03 -16.94
C THR A 90 -5.22 4.22 -16.40
N PRO A 91 -5.78 5.08 -17.28
CA PRO A 91 -6.65 6.18 -16.84
C PRO A 91 -7.83 5.71 -15.98
N GLU A 92 -8.42 4.56 -16.29
CA GLU A 92 -9.55 3.99 -15.56
C GLU A 92 -9.14 3.54 -14.15
N GLU A 93 -7.96 2.95 -14.01
CA GLU A 93 -7.43 2.57 -12.69
C GLU A 93 -7.12 3.82 -11.85
N LEU A 94 -6.55 4.85 -12.46
CA LEU A 94 -6.29 6.12 -11.79
C LEU A 94 -7.59 6.74 -11.29
N GLN A 95 -8.62 6.81 -12.15
CA GLN A 95 -9.93 7.32 -11.76
C GLN A 95 -10.52 6.52 -10.58
N ARG A 96 -10.50 5.18 -10.65
CA ARG A 96 -11.03 4.33 -9.59
C ARG A 96 -10.28 4.52 -8.26
N ILE A 97 -8.97 4.74 -8.31
CA ILE A 97 -8.17 5.07 -7.12
C ILE A 97 -8.62 6.41 -6.54
N GLU A 98 -8.79 7.45 -7.35
CA GLU A 98 -9.23 8.77 -6.88
C GLU A 98 -10.64 8.72 -6.27
N GLU A 99 -11.57 7.97 -6.86
CA GLU A 99 -12.93 7.77 -6.32
C GLU A 99 -12.90 7.13 -4.92
N ILE A 100 -12.05 6.11 -4.71
CA ILE A 100 -11.86 5.48 -3.39
C ILE A 100 -11.26 6.46 -2.38
N LEU A 101 -10.32 7.31 -2.82
CA LEU A 101 -9.65 8.27 -1.94
C LEU A 101 -10.55 9.44 -1.54
N ALA A 102 -11.46 9.86 -2.43
CA ALA A 102 -12.37 10.98 -2.23
C ALA A 102 -13.56 10.68 -1.29
N GLY A 103 -14.00 9.42 -1.23
CA GLY A 103 -15.03 8.96 -0.27
C GLY A 103 -14.56 8.95 1.17
#